data_AF-A0A848F7G9-F1
#
_entry.id   AF-A0A848F7G9-F1
#
_cell.length_a   1.000
_cell.length_b   1.000
_cell.length_c   1.000
_cell.angle_alpha   90.00
_cell.angle_beta   90.00
_cell.angle_gamma   90.00
#
_symmetry.space_group_name_H-M   'P 1'
#
loop_
_entity.id
_entity.type
_entity.pdbx_description
1 polymer ?
#
loop_
_entity_poly.entity_id
_entity_poly.type
_entity_poly.pdbx_seq_one_letter_code
_entity_poly.pdbx_strand_id
1 'polypeptide(L)'
;MKITHRLLGTLALCWTLALLPGAGRAQASTAAPEASMNERVLMVPVDAQRNIRLQVTVLQPDGPGPFPLAVVNHGASGKQPPARMERHRHTFAAYYFLSRGYAVALPMLRGYAGSEGRLHPAGCNYESVALGNAADIQAVIDFMARDPTVDARRTVMAGQSFGGWNTLAFGSLGDPRVKALVSFAGGMNASSCPNSPAVLPRGAGRFGATTRVPSIWFYGENDSFFGPPLAQVMHERYTAAGGRAELVAFGPFMKDAHELLAFPQGLPIWAPRLDAFLHQLGLPGRIVHPEYLPQDFPPPSGYAAIDDVDAVPYLDDRGREHYRRFLARSAPRVYVLSRSGFAGAYYGGFDPVGRGLKECRLRARDCFVYAVDDHVAWSRPTPAPPASGFAAHDDVAAIPFINQAGRQGYLKYLSMRRPKAFAIAPDGAWSAAALGPDPLAMALEACGKAHQGCRLYAVDHSVVWAGQPEGEP
;
A
#
# COMPACT_ATOMS: atom_id res chain seq x y z
N MET A 1 40.90 26.91 -71.94
CA MET A 1 41.70 25.67 -71.81
C MET A 1 41.53 25.16 -70.38
N LYS A 2 41.16 23.89 -70.23
CA LYS A 2 40.77 23.24 -68.97
C LYS A 2 41.97 23.09 -68.04
N ILE A 3 41.82 23.38 -66.75
CA ILE A 3 42.61 22.75 -65.69
C ILE A 3 41.66 22.34 -64.57
N THR A 4 41.54 21.03 -64.41
CA THR A 4 40.82 20.32 -63.36
C THR A 4 41.74 20.09 -62.17
N HIS A 5 41.31 20.46 -60.96
CA HIS A 5 41.86 19.89 -59.72
C HIS A 5 40.75 19.13 -58.98
N ARG A 6 40.97 17.81 -58.86
CA ARG A 6 40.24 16.89 -57.98
C ARG A 6 40.67 17.15 -56.54
N LEU A 7 39.72 17.26 -55.62
CA LEU A 7 39.95 17.12 -54.19
C LEU A 7 38.97 16.08 -53.64
N LEU A 8 39.55 15.06 -53.00
CA LEU A 8 38.87 13.95 -52.36
C LEU A 8 38.07 14.46 -51.15
N GLY A 9 36.77 14.17 -51.13
CA GLY A 9 35.92 14.31 -49.94
C GLY A 9 35.65 12.94 -49.32
N THR A 10 36.12 12.77 -48.09
CA THR A 10 35.94 11.61 -47.21
C THR A 10 34.46 11.34 -46.91
N LEU A 11 33.98 10.13 -47.23
CA LEU A 11 32.67 9.61 -46.81
C LEU A 11 32.73 9.21 -45.33
N ALA A 12 32.33 10.11 -44.44
CA ALA A 12 32.00 9.77 -43.06
C ALA A 12 30.56 9.22 -43.01
N LEU A 13 30.43 7.89 -43.04
CA LEU A 13 29.15 7.21 -42.86
C LEU A 13 28.82 7.19 -41.36
N CYS A 14 28.19 8.25 -40.86
CA CYS A 14 27.62 8.28 -39.52
C CYS A 14 26.44 7.30 -39.45
N TRP A 15 26.67 6.12 -38.89
CA TRP A 15 25.61 5.26 -38.39
C TRP A 15 25.04 5.90 -37.13
N THR A 16 23.97 6.68 -37.28
CA THR A 16 23.14 7.07 -36.16
C THR A 16 22.40 5.83 -35.66
N LEU A 17 22.94 5.16 -34.65
CA LEU A 17 22.14 4.28 -33.80
C LEU A 17 21.01 5.13 -33.22
N ALA A 18 19.80 4.94 -33.74
CA ALA A 18 18.58 5.41 -33.09
C ALA A 18 18.48 4.69 -31.75
N LEU A 19 19.00 5.32 -30.70
CA LEU A 19 18.66 5.03 -29.31
C LEU A 19 17.15 5.21 -29.19
N LEU A 20 16.40 4.12 -29.27
CA LEU A 20 15.02 4.09 -28.81
C LEU A 20 15.06 4.39 -27.31
N PRO A 21 14.57 5.55 -26.84
CA PRO A 21 14.38 5.75 -25.42
C PRO A 21 13.24 4.82 -25.03
N GLY A 22 13.54 3.79 -24.23
CA GLY A 22 12.54 3.07 -23.47
C GLY A 22 11.95 3.99 -22.41
N ALA A 23 11.25 5.04 -22.85
CA ALA A 23 10.41 5.87 -22.02
C ALA A 23 9.24 4.97 -21.59
N GLY A 24 9.27 4.51 -20.34
CA GLY A 24 8.13 3.90 -19.70
C GLY A 24 7.00 4.92 -19.59
N ARG A 25 6.18 5.04 -20.64
CA ARG A 25 4.84 5.62 -20.56
C ARG A 25 3.82 4.50 -20.64
N ALA A 26 3.30 4.15 -19.46
CA ALA A 26 1.94 3.70 -19.25
C ALA A 26 1.64 3.91 -17.75
N GLN A 27 1.13 5.09 -17.39
CA GLN A 27 0.59 5.32 -16.06
C GLN A 27 -0.83 4.79 -16.04
N ALA A 28 -0.98 3.46 -15.92
CA ALA A 28 -2.25 2.83 -15.63
C ALA A 28 -2.81 3.44 -14.35
N SER A 29 -4.12 3.76 -14.34
CA SER A 29 -4.82 4.47 -13.27
C SER A 29 -4.30 4.09 -11.89
N THR A 30 -3.53 4.99 -11.28
CA THR A 30 -2.85 4.71 -10.01
C THR A 30 -3.77 4.94 -8.82
N ALA A 31 -5.00 5.42 -8.99
CA ALA A 31 -5.83 5.89 -7.87
C ALA A 31 -6.87 4.86 -7.37
N ALA A 32 -7.17 3.82 -8.15
CA ALA A 32 -8.31 2.93 -7.91
C ALA A 32 -8.10 1.50 -8.43
N PRO A 33 -8.90 0.52 -7.96
CA PRO A 33 -8.98 -0.81 -8.56
C PRO A 33 -9.34 -0.76 -10.05
N GLU A 34 -8.91 -1.78 -10.81
CA GLU A 34 -9.35 -1.97 -12.21
C GLU A 34 -10.77 -2.53 -12.30
N ALA A 35 -11.28 -3.11 -11.22
CA ALA A 35 -12.63 -3.66 -11.13
C ALA A 35 -13.71 -2.59 -11.38
N SER A 36 -14.78 -2.97 -12.09
CA SER A 36 -15.96 -2.12 -12.27
C SER A 36 -16.60 -1.83 -10.91
N MET A 37 -16.99 -0.58 -10.67
CA MET A 37 -17.66 -0.15 -9.44
C MET A 37 -19.05 0.43 -9.72
N ASN A 38 -19.57 0.27 -10.95
CA ASN A 38 -20.88 0.80 -11.37
C ASN A 38 -21.12 2.25 -10.87
N GLU A 39 -20.11 3.13 -11.06
CA GLU A 39 -20.08 4.47 -10.46
C GLU A 39 -21.22 5.34 -11.03
N ARG A 40 -22.04 5.90 -10.15
CA ARG A 40 -23.08 6.90 -10.45
C ARG A 40 -22.81 8.17 -9.66
N VAL A 41 -23.06 9.33 -10.26
CA VAL A 41 -23.04 10.61 -9.53
C VAL A 41 -24.46 11.17 -9.51
N LEU A 42 -25.01 11.33 -8.32
CA LEU A 42 -26.39 11.74 -8.08
C LEU A 42 -26.43 13.14 -7.44
N MET A 43 -27.48 13.89 -7.71
CA MET A 43 -27.81 15.13 -6.98
C MET A 43 -29.01 14.85 -6.08
N VAL A 44 -28.77 14.63 -4.79
CA VAL A 44 -29.78 14.20 -3.83
C VAL A 44 -30.36 15.40 -3.07
N PRO A 45 -31.68 15.66 -3.10
CA PRO A 45 -32.28 16.74 -2.33
C PRO A 45 -32.24 16.46 -0.82
N VAL A 46 -31.80 17.41 0.00
CA VAL A 46 -31.53 17.18 1.43
C VAL A 46 -32.23 18.10 2.43
N ASP A 47 -32.73 19.26 2.00
CA ASP A 47 -33.54 20.12 2.86
C ASP A 47 -35.04 19.78 2.74
N ALA A 48 -35.83 20.18 3.75
CA ALA A 48 -37.27 19.91 3.78
C ALA A 48 -38.01 20.47 2.56
N GLN A 49 -37.51 21.59 2.00
CA GLN A 49 -38.06 22.23 0.80
C GLN A 49 -37.49 21.66 -0.51
N ARG A 50 -36.48 20.78 -0.43
CA ARG A 50 -35.76 20.17 -1.56
C ARG A 50 -35.09 21.19 -2.50
N ASN A 51 -34.72 22.36 -1.97
CA ASN A 51 -34.03 23.42 -2.68
C ASN A 51 -32.51 23.24 -2.71
N ILE A 52 -31.95 22.37 -1.87
CA ILE A 52 -30.52 22.08 -1.79
C ILE A 52 -30.30 20.62 -2.14
N ARG A 53 -29.40 20.38 -3.10
CA ARG A 53 -28.98 19.05 -3.49
C ARG A 53 -27.51 18.80 -3.18
N LEU A 54 -27.21 17.64 -2.60
CA LEU A 54 -25.85 17.16 -2.43
C LEU A 54 -25.41 16.32 -3.61
N GLN A 55 -24.19 16.53 -4.07
CA GLN A 55 -23.50 15.62 -4.97
C GLN A 55 -23.10 14.36 -4.20
N VAL A 56 -23.61 13.21 -4.62
CA VAL A 56 -23.34 11.91 -4.01
C VAL A 56 -22.75 10.99 -5.05
N THR A 57 -21.52 10.53 -4.83
CA THR A 57 -20.96 9.41 -5.61
C THR A 57 -21.53 8.11 -5.04
N VAL A 58 -22.08 7.26 -5.89
CA VAL A 58 -22.54 5.92 -5.53
C VAL A 58 -21.70 4.90 -6.26
N LEU A 59 -21.14 3.95 -5.53
CA LEU A 59 -20.40 2.81 -6.05
C LEU A 59 -21.18 1.54 -5.69
N GLN A 60 -21.30 0.60 -6.63
CA GLN A 60 -21.96 -0.69 -6.41
C GLN A 60 -21.11 -1.81 -6.98
N PRO A 61 -20.92 -2.90 -6.21
CA PRO A 61 -20.23 -4.07 -6.73
C PRO A 61 -21.14 -4.81 -7.72
N ASP A 62 -20.55 -5.64 -8.58
CA ASP A 62 -21.32 -6.51 -9.47
C ASP A 62 -22.06 -7.58 -8.65
N GLY A 63 -23.32 -7.85 -8.98
CA GLY A 63 -24.10 -8.89 -8.31
C GLY A 63 -25.61 -8.60 -8.25
N PRO A 64 -26.40 -9.57 -7.74
CA PRO A 64 -27.86 -9.47 -7.76
C PRO A 64 -28.46 -8.52 -6.71
N GLY A 65 -27.71 -8.13 -5.68
CA GLY A 65 -28.23 -7.35 -4.55
C GLY A 65 -29.36 -8.07 -3.78
N PRO A 66 -30.17 -7.34 -3.00
CA PRO A 66 -29.95 -5.95 -2.60
C PRO A 66 -28.71 -5.83 -1.69
N PHE A 67 -27.89 -4.83 -1.96
CA PHE A 67 -26.63 -4.62 -1.25
C PHE A 67 -26.86 -3.86 0.07
N PRO A 68 -26.27 -4.27 1.21
CA PRO A 68 -26.19 -3.38 2.37
C PRO A 68 -25.50 -2.07 2.00
N LEU A 69 -25.80 -1.00 2.73
CA LEU A 69 -25.30 0.33 2.41
C LEU A 69 -24.14 0.72 3.32
N ALA A 70 -23.08 1.27 2.75
CA ALA A 70 -22.08 2.02 3.48
C ALA A 70 -22.17 3.50 3.07
N VAL A 71 -22.28 4.40 4.03
CA VAL A 71 -22.20 5.85 3.77
C VAL A 71 -20.85 6.33 4.27
N VAL A 72 -20.01 6.87 3.38
CA VAL A 72 -18.62 7.24 3.69
C VAL A 72 -18.43 8.76 3.55
N ASN A 73 -18.40 9.44 4.69
CA ASN A 73 -18.30 10.89 4.78
C ASN A 73 -16.86 11.37 4.54
N HIS A 74 -16.70 12.42 3.73
CA HIS A 74 -15.41 13.00 3.42
C HIS A 74 -14.84 13.84 4.59
N GLY A 75 -13.50 13.92 4.65
CA GLY A 75 -12.81 14.91 5.48
C GLY A 75 -12.85 16.32 4.88
N ALA A 76 -12.34 17.30 5.60
CA ALA A 76 -12.20 18.66 5.10
C ALA A 76 -10.72 19.04 5.01
N SER A 77 -10.36 19.87 4.03
CA SER A 77 -9.01 20.39 3.89
C SER A 77 -9.05 21.92 3.86
N GLY A 78 -8.17 22.55 4.64
CA GLY A 78 -7.94 24.00 4.57
C GLY A 78 -7.03 24.43 3.41
N LYS A 79 -6.51 23.48 2.62
CA LYS A 79 -5.54 23.78 1.53
C LYS A 79 -6.18 24.39 0.30
N GLN A 80 -7.49 24.21 0.10
CA GLN A 80 -8.24 24.76 -1.03
C GLN A 80 -9.69 25.08 -0.63
N PRO A 81 -10.38 25.98 -1.35
CA PRO A 81 -11.78 26.27 -1.08
C PRO A 81 -12.65 24.98 -1.15
N PRO A 82 -13.63 24.79 -0.23
CA PRO A 82 -14.49 23.61 -0.21
C PRO A 82 -15.14 23.25 -1.56
N ALA A 83 -15.64 24.25 -2.29
CA ALA A 83 -16.25 24.07 -3.62
C ALA A 83 -15.27 23.62 -4.71
N ARG A 84 -13.95 23.73 -4.48
CA ARG A 84 -12.89 23.26 -5.40
C ARG A 84 -12.35 21.88 -5.01
N MET A 85 -12.84 21.29 -3.92
CA MET A 85 -12.49 19.91 -3.59
C MET A 85 -13.01 18.95 -4.65
N GLU A 86 -12.22 17.93 -4.95
CA GLU A 86 -12.70 16.81 -5.76
C GLU A 86 -13.80 16.06 -4.99
N ARG A 87 -14.78 15.52 -5.71
CA ARG A 87 -15.80 14.66 -5.09
C ARG A 87 -15.14 13.44 -4.46
N HIS A 88 -15.70 13.01 -3.34
CA HIS A 88 -15.28 11.79 -2.66
C HIS A 88 -15.64 10.55 -3.51
N ARG A 89 -14.65 9.74 -3.85
CA ARG A 89 -14.83 8.49 -4.62
C ARG A 89 -13.76 7.43 -4.38
N HIS A 90 -12.49 7.83 -4.33
CA HIS A 90 -11.35 6.91 -4.33
C HIS A 90 -10.71 6.86 -2.94
N THR A 91 -11.19 5.96 -2.09
CA THR A 91 -10.65 5.76 -0.74
C THR A 91 -10.64 4.28 -0.39
N PHE A 92 -9.63 3.84 0.38
CA PHE A 92 -9.55 2.47 0.84
C PHE A 92 -10.72 2.05 1.73
N ALA A 93 -11.43 2.99 2.37
CA ALA A 93 -12.68 2.68 3.06
C ALA A 93 -13.80 2.27 2.09
N ALA A 94 -13.94 2.95 0.94
CA ALA A 94 -14.94 2.60 -0.06
C ALA A 94 -14.62 1.23 -0.69
N TYR A 95 -13.35 1.01 -1.03
CA TYR A 95 -12.87 -0.27 -1.56
C TYR A 95 -13.07 -1.43 -0.57
N TYR A 96 -12.83 -1.18 0.73
CA TYR A 96 -13.13 -2.14 1.79
C TYR A 96 -14.61 -2.53 1.81
N PHE A 97 -15.53 -1.58 1.77
CA PHE A 97 -16.96 -1.87 1.78
C PHE A 97 -17.42 -2.57 0.48
N LEU A 98 -16.94 -2.13 -0.69
CA LEU A 98 -17.19 -2.81 -1.96
C LEU A 98 -16.71 -4.27 -1.92
N SER A 99 -15.51 -4.52 -1.40
CA SER A 99 -14.96 -5.89 -1.28
C SER A 99 -15.79 -6.83 -0.38
N ARG A 100 -16.66 -6.26 0.46
CA ARG A 100 -17.57 -6.98 1.38
C ARG A 100 -19.03 -6.98 0.90
N GLY A 101 -19.26 -6.55 -0.34
CA GLY A 101 -20.56 -6.59 -0.99
C GLY A 101 -21.50 -5.45 -0.60
N TYR A 102 -20.98 -4.31 -0.14
CA TYR A 102 -21.80 -3.13 0.13
C TYR A 102 -21.91 -2.24 -1.11
N ALA A 103 -23.10 -1.64 -1.31
CA ALA A 103 -23.20 -0.40 -2.07
C ALA A 103 -22.62 0.73 -1.20
N VAL A 104 -21.87 1.65 -1.80
CA VAL A 104 -21.21 2.75 -1.10
C VAL A 104 -21.74 4.09 -1.59
N ALA A 105 -22.30 4.89 -0.71
CA ALA A 105 -22.66 6.28 -0.97
C ALA A 105 -21.64 7.21 -0.32
N LEU A 106 -21.06 8.11 -1.11
CA LEU A 106 -20.07 9.10 -0.68
C LEU A 106 -20.64 10.51 -0.92
N PRO A 107 -21.44 11.03 0.03
CA PRO A 107 -22.01 12.37 -0.10
C PRO A 107 -20.94 13.43 0.10
N MET A 108 -20.97 14.47 -0.73
CA MET A 108 -20.29 15.73 -0.47
C MET A 108 -21.22 16.65 0.30
N LEU A 109 -20.79 17.16 1.47
CA LEU A 109 -21.59 18.03 2.31
C LEU A 109 -21.85 19.40 1.64
N ARG A 110 -22.81 20.17 2.15
CA ARG A 110 -23.20 21.46 1.54
C ARG A 110 -22.00 22.36 1.26
N GLY A 111 -21.94 22.94 0.06
CA GLY A 111 -20.86 23.82 -0.38
C GLY A 111 -19.50 23.15 -0.64
N TYR A 112 -19.40 21.82 -0.54
CA TYR A 112 -18.22 21.07 -0.96
C TYR A 112 -18.39 20.50 -2.38
N ALA A 113 -17.32 20.51 -3.16
CA ALA A 113 -17.32 20.00 -4.54
C ALA A 113 -18.53 20.51 -5.34
N GLY A 114 -19.30 19.60 -5.96
CA GLY A 114 -20.51 19.94 -6.71
C GLY A 114 -21.79 20.07 -5.88
N SER A 115 -21.74 19.98 -4.55
CA SER A 115 -22.92 20.13 -3.69
C SER A 115 -23.38 21.58 -3.58
N GLU A 116 -24.69 21.78 -3.62
CA GLU A 116 -25.32 23.09 -3.46
C GLU A 116 -25.29 23.56 -2.00
N GLY A 117 -25.80 24.77 -1.76
CA GLY A 117 -25.85 25.37 -0.43
C GLY A 117 -24.53 25.99 0.01
N ARG A 118 -24.42 26.25 1.32
CA ARG A 118 -23.24 26.87 1.94
C ARG A 118 -22.88 26.11 3.20
N LEU A 119 -21.60 26.19 3.58
CA LEU A 119 -21.16 25.74 4.89
C LEU A 119 -21.88 26.57 5.96
N HIS A 120 -22.20 25.95 7.08
CA HIS A 120 -22.78 26.63 8.24
C HIS A 120 -21.65 26.99 9.22
N PRO A 121 -21.16 28.25 9.23
CA PRO A 121 -20.18 28.67 10.22
C PRO A 121 -20.86 28.74 11.59
N ALA A 122 -20.38 27.95 12.54
CA ALA A 122 -20.93 27.94 13.91
C ALA A 122 -19.88 28.29 14.98
N GLY A 123 -18.75 28.90 14.58
CA GLY A 123 -17.63 29.17 15.47
C GLY A 123 -17.19 27.88 16.20
N CYS A 124 -17.15 27.94 17.54
CA CYS A 124 -16.81 26.80 18.39
C CYS A 124 -17.96 25.81 18.67
N ASN A 125 -19.08 25.91 17.96
CA ASN A 125 -20.18 24.95 18.06
C ASN A 125 -20.06 23.83 17.01
N TYR A 126 -19.02 23.00 17.15
CA TYR A 126 -18.77 21.88 16.24
C TYR A 126 -19.87 20.82 16.24
N GLU A 127 -20.60 20.70 17.35
CA GLU A 127 -21.76 19.82 17.46
C GLU A 127 -22.88 20.24 16.51
N SER A 128 -23.26 21.53 16.52
CA SER A 128 -24.33 22.05 15.65
C SER A 128 -24.00 21.87 14.17
N VAL A 129 -22.74 22.11 13.78
CA VAL A 129 -22.27 21.86 12.40
C VAL A 129 -22.48 20.39 12.03
N ALA A 130 -22.09 19.48 12.91
CA ALA A 130 -22.17 18.05 12.63
C ALA A 130 -23.60 17.51 12.62
N LEU A 131 -24.47 18.01 13.50
CA LEU A 131 -25.90 17.68 13.48
C LEU A 131 -26.61 18.20 12.22
N GLY A 132 -26.25 19.39 11.74
CA GLY A 132 -26.75 19.90 10.46
C GLY A 132 -26.33 19.01 9.29
N ASN A 133 -25.06 18.61 9.24
CA ASN A 133 -24.56 17.66 8.24
C ASN A 133 -25.24 16.28 8.36
N ALA A 134 -25.45 15.81 9.59
CA ALA A 134 -26.11 14.53 9.85
C ALA A 134 -27.55 14.50 9.31
N ALA A 135 -28.28 15.62 9.42
CA ALA A 135 -29.62 15.74 8.83
C ALA A 135 -29.60 15.63 7.29
N ASP A 136 -28.59 16.20 6.63
CA ASP A 136 -28.44 16.04 5.18
C ASP A 136 -28.08 14.60 4.79
N ILE A 137 -27.16 13.99 5.55
CA ILE A 137 -26.76 12.58 5.37
C ILE A 137 -27.98 11.65 5.55
N GLN A 138 -28.88 11.98 6.48
CA GLN A 138 -30.12 11.24 6.69
C GLN A 138 -30.99 11.21 5.43
N ALA A 139 -31.12 12.36 4.76
CA ALA A 139 -31.84 12.46 3.49
C ALA A 139 -31.16 11.67 2.36
N VAL A 140 -29.83 11.52 2.39
CA VAL A 140 -29.10 10.63 1.46
C VAL A 140 -29.48 9.17 1.71
N ILE A 141 -29.54 8.71 2.96
CA ILE A 141 -30.01 7.35 3.28
C ILE A 141 -31.47 7.15 2.82
N ASP A 142 -32.34 8.14 3.04
CA ASP A 142 -33.74 8.10 2.59
C ASP A 142 -33.87 8.00 1.08
N PHE A 143 -33.00 8.69 0.35
CA PHE A 143 -32.95 8.61 -1.11
C PHE A 143 -32.48 7.23 -1.56
N MET A 144 -31.38 6.73 -0.99
CA MET A 144 -30.82 5.42 -1.34
C MET A 144 -31.78 4.27 -1.01
N ALA A 145 -32.58 4.39 0.06
CA ALA A 145 -33.57 3.38 0.46
C ALA A 145 -34.70 3.19 -0.56
N ARG A 146 -34.83 4.05 -1.57
CA ARG A 146 -35.81 3.90 -2.67
C ARG A 146 -35.28 3.06 -3.82
N ASP A 147 -33.97 2.84 -3.89
CA ASP A 147 -33.34 1.98 -4.89
C ASP A 147 -33.55 0.52 -4.47
N PRO A 148 -34.30 -0.30 -5.23
CA PRO A 148 -34.57 -1.69 -4.85
C PRO A 148 -33.31 -2.56 -4.81
N THR A 149 -32.19 -2.09 -5.38
CA THR A 149 -30.90 -2.76 -5.31
C THR A 149 -30.16 -2.51 -4.00
N VAL A 150 -30.70 -1.69 -3.09
CA VAL A 150 -30.05 -1.30 -1.81
C VAL A 150 -30.91 -1.71 -0.62
N ASP A 151 -30.32 -2.47 0.32
CA ASP A 151 -30.90 -2.78 1.62
C ASP A 151 -30.41 -1.78 2.66
N ALA A 152 -31.04 -0.60 2.68
CA ALA A 152 -30.69 0.47 3.62
C ALA A 152 -30.86 0.06 5.10
N ARG A 153 -31.58 -1.01 5.45
CA ARG A 153 -31.77 -1.44 6.85
C ARG A 153 -30.48 -2.02 7.47
N ARG A 154 -29.49 -2.32 6.66
CA ARG A 154 -28.15 -2.77 7.06
C ARG A 154 -27.11 -1.71 6.67
N THR A 155 -27.28 -0.50 7.20
CA THR A 155 -26.38 0.62 6.89
C THR A 155 -25.21 0.70 7.87
N VAL A 156 -24.01 0.92 7.34
CA VAL A 156 -22.81 1.34 8.08
C VAL A 156 -22.52 2.80 7.77
N MET A 157 -22.34 3.63 8.80
CA MET A 157 -21.87 5.01 8.64
C MET A 157 -20.37 5.06 8.93
N ALA A 158 -19.59 5.63 8.03
CA ALA A 158 -18.14 5.75 8.17
C ALA A 158 -17.66 7.15 7.77
N GLY A 159 -16.49 7.55 8.26
CA GLY A 159 -15.84 8.76 7.78
C GLY A 159 -14.50 9.03 8.42
N GLN A 160 -13.73 9.91 7.79
CA GLN A 160 -12.42 10.33 8.28
C GLN A 160 -12.41 11.80 8.65
N SER A 161 -11.67 12.18 9.70
CA SER A 161 -11.47 13.58 10.07
C SER A 161 -12.82 14.26 10.33
N PHE A 162 -13.12 15.35 9.63
CA PHE A 162 -14.45 15.98 9.63
C PHE A 162 -15.59 14.99 9.35
N GLY A 163 -15.39 14.03 8.44
CA GLY A 163 -16.35 12.97 8.15
C GLY A 163 -16.53 11.97 9.30
N GLY A 164 -15.48 11.70 10.07
CA GLY A 164 -15.55 10.88 11.29
C GLY A 164 -16.34 11.59 12.40
N TRP A 165 -16.15 12.91 12.53
CA TRP A 165 -16.96 13.73 13.44
C TRP A 165 -18.44 13.74 13.07
N ASN A 166 -18.75 13.93 11.79
CA ASN A 166 -20.13 13.87 11.28
C ASN A 166 -20.74 12.47 11.42
N THR A 167 -19.93 11.41 11.35
CA THR A 167 -20.36 10.02 11.58
C THR A 167 -20.83 9.80 13.02
N LEU A 168 -20.11 10.34 14.01
CA LEU A 168 -20.53 10.27 15.41
C LEU A 168 -21.81 11.07 15.68
N ALA A 169 -21.91 12.26 15.08
CA ALA A 169 -23.12 13.09 15.15
C ALA A 169 -24.33 12.43 14.47
N PHE A 170 -24.12 11.70 13.37
CA PHE A 170 -25.22 10.95 12.75
C PHE A 170 -25.77 9.89 13.72
N GLY A 171 -24.90 9.21 14.46
CA GLY A 171 -25.30 8.23 15.46
C GLY A 171 -26.30 8.73 16.50
N SER A 172 -26.26 10.02 16.86
CA SER A 172 -27.19 10.61 17.82
C SER A 172 -28.59 10.86 17.27
N LEU A 173 -28.80 10.78 15.95
CA LEU A 173 -30.13 10.90 15.34
C LEU A 173 -31.01 9.67 15.59
N GLY A 174 -30.40 8.51 15.91
CA GLY A 174 -31.15 7.30 16.26
C GLY A 174 -31.85 6.61 15.08
N ASP A 175 -31.35 6.76 13.85
CA ASP A 175 -31.92 6.04 12.70
C ASP A 175 -31.78 4.53 12.88
N PRO A 176 -32.89 3.77 12.94
CA PRO A 176 -32.86 2.33 13.16
C PRO A 176 -32.21 1.55 12.00
N ARG A 177 -32.03 2.16 10.83
CA ARG A 177 -31.35 1.55 9.67
C ARG A 177 -29.84 1.47 9.82
N VAL A 178 -29.24 2.37 10.61
CA VAL A 178 -27.79 2.42 10.80
C VAL A 178 -27.40 1.52 11.98
N LYS A 179 -26.52 0.57 11.70
CA LYS A 179 -26.15 -0.52 12.62
C LYS A 179 -24.77 -0.35 13.23
N ALA A 180 -23.91 0.41 12.57
CA ALA A 180 -22.52 0.61 12.98
C ALA A 180 -22.03 2.01 12.60
N LEU A 181 -21.21 2.61 13.46
CA LEU A 181 -20.46 3.84 13.18
C LEU A 181 -18.96 3.56 13.15
N VAL A 182 -18.25 4.05 12.13
CA VAL A 182 -16.82 3.85 11.96
C VAL A 182 -16.14 5.21 11.83
N SER A 183 -15.37 5.59 12.85
CA SER A 183 -14.71 6.90 12.91
C SER A 183 -13.20 6.75 12.74
N PHE A 184 -12.65 7.28 11.65
CA PHE A 184 -11.19 7.34 11.43
C PHE A 184 -10.69 8.74 11.76
N ALA A 185 -9.87 8.90 12.80
CA ALA A 185 -9.36 10.19 13.24
C ALA A 185 -10.47 11.27 13.31
N GLY A 186 -11.64 10.92 13.87
CA GLY A 186 -12.81 11.78 13.83
C GLY A 186 -12.63 13.06 14.63
N GLY A 187 -12.83 14.20 13.99
CA GLY A 187 -12.70 15.49 14.66
C GLY A 187 -12.99 16.65 13.73
N MET A 188 -12.96 17.85 14.29
CA MET A 188 -13.14 19.09 13.53
C MET A 188 -12.16 20.12 14.07
N ASN A 189 -11.53 20.86 13.15
CA ASN A 189 -10.69 21.99 13.48
C ASN A 189 -11.02 23.14 12.51
N ALA A 190 -11.65 24.20 13.03
CA ALA A 190 -12.02 25.37 12.26
C ALA A 190 -11.19 26.57 12.69
N SER A 191 -10.70 27.35 11.72
CA SER A 191 -9.96 28.59 11.97
C SER A 191 -10.77 29.62 12.77
N SER A 192 -12.09 29.55 12.70
CA SER A 192 -13.02 30.38 13.49
C SER A 192 -13.14 29.98 14.96
N CYS A 193 -12.43 28.94 15.40
CA CYS A 193 -12.42 28.45 16.78
C CYS A 193 -11.00 28.06 17.24
N PRO A 194 -10.08 29.05 17.40
CA PRO A 194 -8.74 28.77 17.91
C PRO A 194 -8.76 28.35 19.39
N ASN A 195 -7.75 27.59 19.82
CA ASN A 195 -7.43 27.30 21.24
C ASN A 195 -8.60 26.74 22.08
N SER A 196 -9.38 25.83 21.53
CA SER A 196 -10.60 25.33 22.18
C SER A 196 -10.58 23.81 22.44
N PRO A 197 -9.69 23.31 23.31
CA PRO A 197 -9.44 21.87 23.49
C PRO A 197 -10.66 21.11 24.04
N ALA A 198 -11.58 21.80 24.72
CA ALA A 198 -12.78 21.19 25.31
C ALA A 198 -13.96 21.03 24.35
N VAL A 199 -13.92 21.63 23.14
CA VAL A 199 -15.07 21.64 22.22
C VAL A 199 -15.39 20.23 21.72
N LEU A 200 -14.38 19.49 21.25
CA LEU A 200 -14.56 18.14 20.73
C LEU A 200 -14.96 17.15 21.84
N PRO A 201 -14.30 17.10 23.01
CA PRO A 201 -14.75 16.24 24.11
C PRO A 201 -16.18 16.51 24.57
N ARG A 202 -16.59 17.79 24.65
CA ARG A 202 -17.97 18.15 25.03
C ARG A 202 -18.97 17.66 23.99
N GLY A 203 -18.71 17.88 22.71
CA GLY A 203 -19.58 17.39 21.63
C GLY A 203 -19.64 15.86 21.59
N ALA A 204 -18.51 15.17 21.79
CA ALA A 204 -18.45 13.72 21.87
C ALA A 204 -19.34 13.19 23.01
N GLY A 205 -19.30 13.81 24.20
CA GLY A 205 -20.21 13.47 25.29
C GLY A 205 -21.69 13.64 24.94
N ARG A 206 -22.05 14.70 24.20
CA ARG A 206 -23.45 14.93 23.76
C ARG A 206 -23.92 13.90 22.73
N PHE A 207 -23.06 13.51 21.80
CA PHE A 207 -23.36 12.42 20.88
C PHE A 207 -23.52 11.08 21.62
N GLY A 208 -22.63 10.80 22.58
CA GLY A 208 -22.66 9.61 23.42
C GLY A 208 -23.94 9.48 24.25
N ALA A 209 -24.47 10.59 24.78
CA ALA A 209 -25.69 10.60 25.58
C ALA A 209 -26.93 10.08 24.84
N THR A 210 -26.97 10.30 23.53
CA THR A 210 -28.17 10.14 22.69
C THR A 210 -28.05 8.97 21.72
N THR A 211 -26.85 8.64 21.25
CA THR A 211 -26.63 7.47 20.39
C THR A 211 -26.96 6.16 21.11
N ARG A 212 -27.45 5.20 20.34
CA ARG A 212 -27.56 3.78 20.74
C ARG A 212 -26.81 2.86 19.78
N VAL A 213 -26.25 3.41 18.70
CA VAL A 213 -25.53 2.67 17.67
C VAL A 213 -24.10 2.41 18.16
N PRO A 214 -23.62 1.15 18.15
CA PRO A 214 -22.22 0.84 18.44
C PRO A 214 -21.27 1.53 17.49
N SER A 215 -20.09 1.90 17.98
CA SER A 215 -19.06 2.54 17.17
C SER A 215 -17.67 1.93 17.39
N ILE A 216 -16.82 2.04 16.38
CA ILE A 216 -15.39 1.71 16.44
C ILE A 216 -14.57 2.89 15.89
N TRP A 217 -13.54 3.28 16.62
CA TRP A 217 -12.79 4.51 16.42
C TRP A 217 -11.31 4.17 16.21
N PHE A 218 -10.67 4.74 15.20
CA PHE A 218 -9.25 4.51 14.88
C PHE A 218 -8.46 5.81 15.01
N TYR A 219 -7.47 5.85 15.91
CA TYR A 219 -6.58 6.99 16.12
C TYR A 219 -5.13 6.51 16.24
N GLY A 220 -4.21 7.17 15.53
CA GLY A 220 -2.79 6.81 15.53
C GLY A 220 -1.93 7.75 16.35
N GLU A 221 -0.77 7.26 16.77
CA GLU A 221 0.14 7.96 17.67
C GLU A 221 0.66 9.29 17.11
N ASN A 222 0.98 9.33 15.82
CA ASN A 222 1.52 10.50 15.13
C ASN A 222 0.46 11.30 14.33
N ASP A 223 -0.82 11.24 14.72
CA ASP A 223 -1.87 12.08 14.10
C ASP A 223 -1.63 13.55 14.43
N SER A 224 -1.43 14.37 13.40
CA SER A 224 -1.09 15.79 13.56
C SER A 224 -2.26 16.69 13.98
N PHE A 225 -3.49 16.20 13.93
CA PHE A 225 -4.71 16.96 14.25
C PHE A 225 -5.37 16.50 15.55
N PHE A 226 -5.51 15.19 15.71
CA PHE A 226 -6.31 14.57 16.76
C PHE A 226 -5.52 13.47 17.48
N GLY A 227 -4.33 13.84 17.96
CA GLY A 227 -3.41 12.93 18.65
C GLY A 227 -4.00 12.27 19.92
N PRO A 228 -3.28 11.28 20.49
CA PRO A 228 -3.82 10.35 21.48
C PRO A 228 -4.51 11.00 22.70
N PRO A 229 -3.98 12.07 23.33
CA PRO A 229 -4.63 12.68 24.49
C PRO A 229 -6.03 13.22 24.18
N LEU A 230 -6.22 13.81 22.99
CA LEU A 230 -7.53 14.34 22.59
C LEU A 230 -8.51 13.19 22.27
N ALA A 231 -8.04 12.19 21.52
CA ALA A 231 -8.84 11.02 21.17
C ALA A 231 -9.34 10.27 22.42
N GLN A 232 -8.46 10.08 23.40
CA GLN A 232 -8.79 9.44 24.67
C GLN A 232 -9.87 10.23 25.44
N VAL A 233 -9.68 11.54 25.62
CA VAL A 233 -10.65 12.37 26.35
C VAL A 233 -12.00 12.44 25.61
N MET A 234 -12.01 12.45 24.27
CA MET A 234 -13.25 12.36 23.49
C MET A 234 -13.99 11.05 23.73
N HIS A 235 -13.27 9.93 23.67
CA HIS A 235 -13.83 8.59 23.87
C HIS A 235 -14.37 8.41 25.29
N GLU A 236 -13.63 8.84 26.31
CA GLU A 236 -14.06 8.83 27.71
C GLU A 236 -15.36 9.62 27.90
N ARG A 237 -15.47 10.83 27.32
CA ARG A 237 -16.70 11.62 27.42
C ARG A 237 -17.88 10.97 26.70
N TYR A 238 -17.64 10.40 25.52
CA TYR A 238 -18.67 9.70 24.75
C TYR A 238 -19.21 8.48 25.49
N THR A 239 -18.31 7.65 26.05
CA THR A 239 -18.67 6.40 26.73
C THR A 239 -19.27 6.64 28.12
N ALA A 240 -18.73 7.58 28.90
CA ALA A 240 -19.31 7.97 30.19
C ALA A 240 -20.74 8.53 30.07
N ALA A 241 -21.10 9.06 28.91
CA ALA A 241 -22.46 9.53 28.63
C ALA A 241 -23.42 8.40 28.20
N GLY A 242 -22.95 7.17 28.00
CA GLY A 242 -23.74 6.00 27.61
C GLY A 242 -23.53 5.52 26.18
N GLY A 243 -22.65 6.17 25.41
CA GLY A 243 -22.29 5.73 24.07
C GLY A 243 -21.47 4.44 24.10
N ARG A 244 -21.65 3.57 23.11
CA ARG A 244 -20.84 2.33 22.96
C ARG A 244 -19.78 2.55 21.91
N ALA A 245 -18.51 2.59 22.32
CA ALA A 245 -17.39 2.82 21.41
C ALA A 245 -16.19 1.94 21.76
N GLU A 246 -15.65 1.23 20.78
CA GLU A 246 -14.30 0.66 20.83
C GLU A 246 -13.30 1.71 20.34
N LEU A 247 -12.23 1.96 21.10
CA LEU A 247 -11.12 2.80 20.68
C LEU A 247 -9.92 1.92 20.29
N VAL A 248 -9.62 1.90 19.00
CA VAL A 248 -8.43 1.28 18.43
C VAL A 248 -7.34 2.34 18.33
N ALA A 249 -6.53 2.44 19.38
CA ALA A 249 -5.29 3.20 19.34
C ALA A 249 -4.19 2.35 18.67
N PHE A 250 -3.54 2.89 17.65
CA PHE A 250 -2.42 2.23 16.96
C PHE A 250 -1.16 3.12 17.00
N GLY A 251 0.00 2.51 16.72
CA GLY A 251 1.29 3.19 16.70
C GLY A 251 1.42 4.23 15.59
N PRO A 252 2.65 4.71 15.31
CA PRO A 252 2.87 5.66 14.23
C PRO A 252 2.53 5.03 12.87
N PHE A 253 1.94 5.82 11.99
CA PHE A 253 1.67 5.43 10.61
C PHE A 253 2.34 6.41 9.66
N MET A 254 3.31 5.90 8.91
CA MET A 254 4.14 6.66 7.96
C MET A 254 4.54 8.03 8.54
N LYS A 255 4.28 9.13 7.81
CA LYS A 255 4.57 10.49 8.28
C LYS A 255 3.49 11.05 9.20
N ASP A 256 2.24 10.68 8.98
CA ASP A 256 1.09 11.18 9.71
C ASP A 256 -0.03 10.13 9.71
N ALA A 257 -0.48 9.72 10.89
CA ALA A 257 -1.58 8.77 11.02
C ALA A 257 -2.91 9.32 10.51
N HIS A 258 -3.03 10.64 10.34
CA HIS A 258 -4.21 11.25 9.74
C HIS A 258 -4.43 10.81 8.29
N GLU A 259 -3.41 10.24 7.62
CA GLU A 259 -3.49 9.74 6.24
C GLU A 259 -3.85 8.24 6.15
N LEU A 260 -4.30 7.60 7.24
CA LEU A 260 -4.54 6.14 7.32
C LEU A 260 -5.35 5.55 6.14
N LEU A 261 -6.37 6.27 5.66
CA LEU A 261 -7.24 5.80 4.56
C LEU A 261 -6.74 6.16 3.17
N ALA A 262 -5.64 6.90 3.05
CA ALA A 262 -5.07 7.31 1.77
C ALA A 262 -4.11 6.26 1.19
N PHE A 263 -3.70 5.27 1.98
CA PHE A 263 -2.64 4.35 1.62
C PHE A 263 -2.98 2.88 1.92
N PRO A 264 -2.53 1.94 1.07
CA PRO A 264 -2.83 0.52 1.24
C PRO A 264 -2.23 -0.07 2.52
N GLN A 265 -1.11 0.48 3.03
CA GLN A 265 -0.51 0.06 4.30
C GLN A 265 -1.45 0.25 5.50
N GLY A 266 -2.49 1.09 5.38
CA GLY A 266 -3.48 1.24 6.43
C GLY A 266 -4.36 0.00 6.58
N LEU A 267 -4.65 -0.74 5.50
CA LEU A 267 -5.61 -1.85 5.51
C LEU A 267 -5.30 -2.91 6.59
N PRO A 268 -4.06 -3.44 6.73
CA PRO A 268 -3.75 -4.41 7.77
C PRO A 268 -3.96 -3.91 9.20
N ILE A 269 -3.93 -2.59 9.43
CA ILE A 269 -4.10 -1.99 10.76
C ILE A 269 -5.57 -2.02 11.19
N TRP A 270 -6.48 -1.60 10.31
CA TRP A 270 -7.88 -1.36 10.69
C TRP A 270 -8.88 -2.38 10.12
N ALA A 271 -8.62 -2.96 8.95
CA ALA A 271 -9.59 -3.84 8.28
C ALA A 271 -9.93 -5.09 9.11
N PRO A 272 -8.97 -5.82 9.71
CA PRO A 272 -9.30 -6.99 10.54
C PRO A 272 -10.13 -6.64 11.78
N ARG A 273 -9.90 -5.46 12.38
CA ARG A 273 -10.67 -4.97 13.53
C ARG A 273 -12.09 -4.59 13.12
N LEU A 274 -12.23 -3.91 11.99
CA LEU A 274 -13.55 -3.58 11.46
C LEU A 274 -14.32 -4.83 11.03
N ASP A 275 -13.66 -5.83 10.45
CA ASP A 275 -14.30 -7.12 10.10
C ASP A 275 -14.91 -7.79 11.33
N ALA A 276 -14.12 -7.89 12.40
CA ALA A 276 -14.59 -8.46 13.67
C ALA A 276 -15.76 -7.66 14.25
N PHE A 277 -15.68 -6.33 14.24
CA PHE A 277 -16.74 -5.44 14.71
C PHE A 277 -18.03 -5.59 13.89
N LEU A 278 -17.95 -5.63 12.56
CA LEU A 278 -19.11 -5.82 11.69
C LEU A 278 -19.73 -7.21 11.89
N HIS A 279 -18.91 -8.26 12.01
CA HIS A 279 -19.40 -9.62 12.28
C HIS A 279 -20.18 -9.72 13.60
N GLN A 280 -19.69 -9.09 14.67
CA GLN A 280 -20.40 -9.04 15.96
C GLN A 280 -21.79 -8.40 15.85
N LEU A 281 -21.98 -7.51 14.87
CA LEU A 281 -23.24 -6.81 14.61
C LEU A 281 -24.12 -7.52 13.56
N GLY A 282 -23.70 -8.69 13.06
CA GLY A 282 -24.42 -9.43 12.01
C GLY A 282 -24.34 -8.75 10.63
N LEU A 283 -23.35 -7.89 10.41
CA LEU A 283 -23.11 -7.18 9.16
C LEU A 283 -22.02 -7.89 8.33
N PRO A 284 -22.03 -7.75 6.99
CA PRO A 284 -20.96 -8.32 6.18
C PRO A 284 -19.58 -7.74 6.53
N GLY A 285 -18.65 -8.62 6.91
CA GLY A 285 -17.24 -8.31 7.13
C GLY A 285 -16.31 -9.26 6.37
N ARG A 286 -16.86 -10.21 5.60
CA ARG A 286 -16.08 -11.17 4.81
C ARG A 286 -15.83 -10.63 3.41
N ILE A 287 -14.60 -10.78 2.91
CA ILE A 287 -14.26 -10.46 1.53
C ILE A 287 -14.99 -11.43 0.59
N VAL A 288 -15.80 -10.86 -0.31
CA VAL A 288 -16.52 -11.56 -1.39
C VAL A 288 -16.16 -11.02 -2.78
N HIS A 289 -15.59 -9.81 -2.85
CA HIS A 289 -15.06 -9.18 -4.07
C HIS A 289 -13.59 -8.76 -3.84
N PRO A 290 -12.63 -9.71 -3.84
CA PRO A 290 -11.21 -9.41 -3.61
C PRO A 290 -10.61 -8.45 -4.64
N GLU A 291 -11.19 -8.34 -5.83
CA GLU A 291 -10.76 -7.46 -6.92
C GLU A 291 -10.79 -5.96 -6.60
N TYR A 292 -11.50 -5.54 -5.53
CA TYR A 292 -11.48 -4.16 -5.03
C TYR A 292 -10.33 -3.88 -4.07
N LEU A 293 -9.57 -4.88 -3.63
CA LEU A 293 -8.46 -4.70 -2.70
C LEU A 293 -7.12 -4.76 -3.43
N PRO A 294 -6.11 -4.01 -2.97
CA PRO A 294 -4.77 -4.12 -3.52
C PRO A 294 -4.17 -5.48 -3.16
N GLN A 295 -3.11 -5.88 -3.86
CA GLN A 295 -2.30 -7.00 -3.38
C GLN A 295 -1.62 -6.66 -2.06
N ASP A 296 -1.55 -7.66 -1.18
CA ASP A 296 -0.82 -7.51 0.08
C ASP A 296 0.65 -7.22 -0.17
N PHE A 297 1.23 -6.43 0.72
CA PHE A 297 2.67 -6.25 0.76
C PHE A 297 3.34 -7.50 1.33
N PRO A 298 4.25 -8.14 0.58
CA PRO A 298 5.03 -9.24 1.11
C PRO A 298 5.82 -8.84 2.36
N PRO A 299 5.88 -9.71 3.40
CA PRO A 299 6.57 -9.39 4.64
C PRO A 299 8.10 -9.33 4.45
N PRO A 300 8.84 -8.78 5.44
CA PRO A 300 10.29 -8.85 5.46
C PRO A 300 10.80 -10.29 5.42
N SER A 301 11.74 -10.53 4.51
CA SER A 301 12.40 -11.84 4.34
C SER A 301 13.61 -12.04 5.26
N GLY A 302 14.22 -10.95 5.73
CA GLY A 302 15.52 -10.98 6.39
C GLY A 302 16.71 -11.30 5.46
N TYR A 303 16.51 -11.35 4.14
CA TYR A 303 17.55 -11.71 3.18
C TYR A 303 18.72 -10.73 3.15
N ALA A 304 18.43 -9.42 3.12
CA ALA A 304 19.43 -8.36 3.06
C ALA A 304 18.87 -7.05 3.63
N ALA A 305 19.77 -6.14 4.02
CA ALA A 305 19.39 -4.76 4.30
C ALA A 305 18.85 -4.10 3.02
N ILE A 306 17.87 -3.20 3.16
CA ILE A 306 17.21 -2.56 2.01
C ILE A 306 18.18 -1.72 1.17
N ASP A 307 19.20 -1.15 1.79
CA ASP A 307 20.23 -0.32 1.19
C ASP A 307 21.45 -1.11 0.67
N ASP A 308 21.48 -2.43 0.83
CA ASP A 308 22.47 -3.31 0.19
C ASP A 308 22.12 -3.49 -1.30
N VAL A 309 22.59 -2.53 -2.10
CA VAL A 309 22.44 -2.50 -3.56
C VAL A 309 23.10 -3.70 -4.23
N ASP A 310 24.14 -4.26 -3.62
CA ASP A 310 24.91 -5.36 -4.18
C ASP A 310 24.25 -6.72 -3.89
N ALA A 311 23.40 -6.82 -2.87
CA ALA A 311 22.60 -8.00 -2.59
C ALA A 311 21.45 -8.23 -3.59
N VAL A 312 21.08 -7.20 -4.36
CA VAL A 312 19.94 -7.26 -5.29
C VAL A 312 20.25 -8.22 -6.45
N PRO A 313 19.50 -9.33 -6.60
CA PRO A 313 19.86 -10.37 -7.54
C PRO A 313 19.54 -9.95 -8.99
N TYR A 314 20.26 -10.53 -9.95
CA TYR A 314 20.01 -10.40 -11.39
C TYR A 314 20.21 -9.00 -11.99
N LEU A 315 20.67 -8.01 -11.21
CA LEU A 315 20.94 -6.65 -11.71
C LEU A 315 22.36 -6.51 -12.30
N ASP A 316 22.49 -5.66 -13.30
CA ASP A 316 23.77 -5.14 -13.80
C ASP A 316 24.03 -3.76 -13.17
N ASP A 317 25.08 -3.04 -13.60
CA ASP A 317 25.39 -1.71 -13.05
C ASP A 317 24.25 -0.70 -13.27
N ARG A 318 23.57 -0.77 -14.43
CA ARG A 318 22.43 0.10 -14.73
C ARG A 318 21.25 -0.22 -13.83
N GLY A 319 20.99 -1.50 -13.59
CA GLY A 319 19.99 -1.98 -12.65
C GLY A 319 20.27 -1.53 -11.22
N ARG A 320 21.51 -1.67 -10.74
CA ARG A 320 21.93 -1.18 -9.43
C ARG A 320 21.69 0.31 -9.27
N GLU A 321 22.02 1.10 -10.28
CA GLU A 321 21.76 2.53 -10.27
C GLU A 321 20.26 2.86 -10.32
N HIS A 322 19.46 2.03 -11.00
CA HIS A 322 18.00 2.12 -10.94
C HIS A 322 17.46 1.81 -9.53
N TYR A 323 18.03 0.82 -8.84
CA TYR A 323 17.67 0.48 -7.47
C TYR A 323 18.02 1.61 -6.48
N ARG A 324 19.18 2.27 -6.63
CA ARG A 324 19.51 3.47 -5.83
C ARG A 324 18.47 4.58 -5.97
N ARG A 325 17.99 4.84 -7.20
CA ARG A 325 16.88 5.79 -7.41
C ARG A 325 15.57 5.35 -6.78
N PHE A 326 15.31 4.04 -6.72
CA PHE A 326 14.13 3.50 -6.03
C PHE A 326 14.18 3.77 -4.52
N LEU A 327 15.35 3.63 -3.89
CA LEU A 327 15.56 3.91 -2.46
C LEU A 327 15.27 5.37 -2.05
N ALA A 328 15.25 6.31 -3.01
CA ALA A 328 14.89 7.70 -2.78
C ALA A 328 13.38 8.01 -3.00
N ARG A 329 12.57 7.04 -3.44
CA ARG A 329 11.13 7.25 -3.69
C ARG A 329 10.32 7.24 -2.41
N SER A 330 9.19 7.95 -2.40
CA SER A 330 8.22 7.93 -1.31
C SER A 330 7.47 6.60 -1.25
N ALA A 331 7.11 6.18 -0.04
CA ALA A 331 6.18 5.08 0.18
C ALA A 331 4.75 5.42 -0.30
N PRO A 332 3.90 4.41 -0.59
CA PRO A 332 4.26 3.02 -0.82
C PRO A 332 5.20 2.88 -2.01
N ARG A 333 6.18 2.00 -1.95
CA ARG A 333 7.10 1.70 -3.05
C ARG A 333 7.42 0.22 -3.12
N VAL A 334 7.52 -0.30 -4.33
CA VAL A 334 7.81 -1.71 -4.61
C VAL A 334 8.84 -1.80 -5.72
N TYR A 335 9.83 -2.67 -5.53
CA TYR A 335 10.79 -3.02 -6.56
C TYR A 335 10.53 -4.45 -7.02
N VAL A 336 10.20 -4.62 -8.30
CA VAL A 336 9.89 -5.90 -8.92
C VAL A 336 11.04 -6.32 -9.82
N LEU A 337 11.43 -7.59 -9.68
CA LEU A 337 12.49 -8.21 -10.46
C LEU A 337 11.96 -9.40 -11.25
N SER A 338 12.75 -9.80 -12.23
CA SER A 338 12.66 -11.11 -12.87
C SER A 338 14.04 -11.76 -12.92
N ARG A 339 14.07 -13.09 -12.85
CA ARG A 339 15.27 -13.88 -13.12
C ARG A 339 15.87 -13.66 -14.51
N SER A 340 15.08 -13.19 -15.48
CA SER A 340 15.55 -12.83 -16.83
C SER A 340 16.11 -11.40 -16.93
N GLY A 341 16.25 -10.69 -15.82
CA GLY A 341 16.89 -9.36 -15.75
C GLY A 341 15.94 -8.17 -15.87
N PHE A 342 14.61 -8.37 -15.85
CA PHE A 342 13.68 -7.24 -15.70
C PHE A 342 13.82 -6.63 -14.30
N ALA A 343 13.77 -5.30 -14.24
CA ALA A 343 13.76 -4.53 -13.00
C ALA A 343 12.85 -3.31 -13.13
N GLY A 344 11.87 -3.19 -12.23
CA GLY A 344 10.88 -2.11 -12.24
C GLY A 344 10.64 -1.53 -10.86
N ALA A 345 10.60 -0.20 -10.78
CA ALA A 345 10.27 0.54 -9.56
C ALA A 345 8.86 1.14 -9.69
N TYR A 346 8.01 0.88 -8.69
CA TYR A 346 6.63 1.34 -8.65
C TYR A 346 6.39 2.02 -7.31
N TYR A 347 5.71 3.16 -7.31
CA TYR A 347 5.46 3.92 -6.10
C TYR A 347 4.11 4.65 -6.16
N GLY A 348 3.59 4.97 -4.98
CA GLY A 348 2.28 5.57 -4.77
C GLY A 348 1.11 4.72 -5.26
N GLY A 349 -0.08 5.31 -5.16
CA GLY A 349 -1.30 4.78 -5.73
C GLY A 349 -1.91 3.58 -5.00
N PHE A 350 -2.92 2.99 -5.63
CA PHE A 350 -3.79 1.95 -5.09
C PHE A 350 -3.05 0.63 -4.86
N ASP A 351 -2.45 0.06 -5.92
CA ASP A 351 -1.80 -1.26 -5.85
C ASP A 351 -0.43 -1.25 -6.56
N PRO A 352 0.64 -0.75 -5.91
CA PRO A 352 1.98 -0.76 -6.50
C PRO A 352 2.54 -2.18 -6.68
N VAL A 353 2.17 -3.15 -5.85
CA VAL A 353 2.57 -4.56 -6.00
C VAL A 353 1.97 -5.14 -7.28
N GLY A 354 0.65 -5.05 -7.43
CA GLY A 354 -0.03 -5.60 -8.58
C GLY A 354 0.32 -4.92 -9.88
N ARG A 355 0.45 -3.57 -9.89
CA ARG A 355 0.97 -2.85 -11.06
C ARG A 355 2.35 -3.35 -11.46
N GLY A 356 3.25 -3.51 -10.48
CA GLY A 356 4.62 -3.96 -10.74
C GLY A 356 4.70 -5.38 -11.29
N LEU A 357 3.97 -6.31 -10.68
CA LEU A 357 3.92 -7.70 -11.14
C LEU A 357 3.24 -7.84 -12.50
N LYS A 358 2.17 -7.08 -12.77
CA LYS A 358 1.48 -7.04 -14.07
C LYS A 358 2.43 -6.58 -15.17
N GLU A 359 3.08 -5.43 -14.98
CA GLU A 359 4.04 -4.90 -15.96
C GLU A 359 5.25 -5.81 -16.18
N CYS A 360 5.75 -6.45 -15.12
CA CYS A 360 6.82 -7.43 -15.25
C CYS A 360 6.39 -8.62 -16.12
N ARG A 361 5.20 -9.19 -15.87
CA ARG A 361 4.68 -10.36 -16.60
C ARG A 361 4.41 -10.09 -18.08
N LEU A 362 4.22 -8.84 -18.47
CA LEU A 362 4.12 -8.44 -19.88
C LEU A 362 5.46 -8.49 -20.62
N ARG A 363 6.60 -8.47 -19.92
CA ARG A 363 7.94 -8.31 -20.50
C ARG A 363 8.91 -9.43 -20.14
N ALA A 364 8.62 -10.18 -19.08
CA ALA A 364 9.51 -11.16 -18.50
C ALA A 364 8.73 -12.32 -17.85
N ARG A 365 9.44 -13.42 -17.57
CA ARG A 365 8.93 -14.58 -16.81
C ARG A 365 9.49 -14.54 -15.39
N ASP A 366 9.00 -15.39 -14.48
CA ASP A 366 9.53 -15.51 -13.11
C ASP A 366 9.64 -14.18 -12.35
N CYS A 367 8.55 -13.39 -12.40
CA CYS A 367 8.46 -12.09 -11.75
C CYS A 367 8.20 -12.22 -10.24
N PHE A 368 8.94 -11.46 -9.45
CA PHE A 368 8.78 -11.43 -7.99
C PHE A 368 9.03 -10.04 -7.42
N VAL A 369 8.45 -9.77 -6.26
CA VAL A 369 8.73 -8.56 -5.48
C VAL A 369 10.05 -8.77 -4.76
N TYR A 370 11.03 -7.88 -5.00
CA TYR A 370 12.29 -7.87 -4.27
C TYR A 370 12.20 -7.04 -3.00
N ALA A 371 11.73 -5.80 -3.12
CA ALA A 371 11.66 -4.86 -2.02
C ALA A 371 10.29 -4.21 -1.93
N VAL A 372 9.86 -3.92 -0.70
CA VAL A 372 8.67 -3.14 -0.37
C VAL A 372 9.08 -2.11 0.65
N ASP A 373 8.73 -0.85 0.42
CA ASP A 373 8.99 0.25 1.34
C ASP A 373 10.43 0.26 1.87
N ASP A 374 10.63 -0.14 3.12
CA ASP A 374 11.91 -0.13 3.83
C ASP A 374 12.50 -1.53 4.07
N HIS A 375 11.94 -2.59 3.49
CA HIS A 375 12.44 -3.96 3.65
C HIS A 375 12.56 -4.76 2.36
N VAL A 376 13.46 -5.75 2.39
CA VAL A 376 13.58 -6.77 1.35
C VAL A 376 12.57 -7.89 1.63
N ALA A 377 11.73 -8.21 0.65
CA ALA A 377 10.73 -9.26 0.71
C ALA A 377 11.13 -10.56 -0.01
N TRP A 378 12.18 -10.52 -0.84
CA TRP A 378 12.64 -11.70 -1.55
C TRP A 378 13.58 -12.55 -0.70
N SER A 379 13.36 -13.86 -0.71
CA SER A 379 14.28 -14.86 -0.15
C SER A 379 14.94 -15.67 -1.26
N ARG A 380 16.20 -16.05 -1.04
CA ARG A 380 16.87 -17.02 -1.89
C ARG A 380 16.23 -18.41 -1.73
N PRO A 381 16.05 -19.19 -2.82
CA PRO A 381 15.45 -20.53 -2.71
C PRO A 381 16.26 -21.49 -1.85
N THR A 382 17.55 -21.69 -2.13
CA THR A 382 18.48 -22.39 -1.23
C THR A 382 19.10 -21.40 -0.25
N PRO A 383 18.95 -21.59 1.08
CA PRO A 383 19.62 -20.75 2.07
C PRO A 383 21.14 -20.82 1.94
N ALA A 384 21.80 -19.66 1.98
CA ALA A 384 23.25 -19.61 2.05
C ALA A 384 23.71 -19.87 3.49
N PRO A 385 24.76 -20.68 3.73
CA PRO A 385 25.38 -20.74 5.05
C PRO A 385 25.96 -19.37 5.42
N PRO A 386 26.10 -19.06 6.72
CA PRO A 386 26.66 -17.79 7.16
C PRO A 386 28.11 -17.64 6.67
N ALA A 387 28.57 -16.39 6.54
CA ALA A 387 29.97 -16.12 6.29
C ALA A 387 30.82 -16.73 7.42
N SER A 388 31.79 -17.54 7.03
CA SER A 388 32.64 -18.31 7.95
C SER A 388 33.81 -17.49 8.53
N GLY A 389 34.21 -16.42 7.85
CA GLY A 389 35.46 -15.71 8.14
C GLY A 389 36.73 -16.50 7.80
N PHE A 390 36.63 -17.65 7.13
CA PHE A 390 37.76 -18.52 6.82
C PHE A 390 38.85 -17.86 5.97
N ALA A 391 38.44 -17.07 4.97
CA ALA A 391 39.35 -16.33 4.10
C ALA A 391 38.67 -15.09 3.52
N ALA A 392 39.47 -14.15 2.99
CA ALA A 392 38.94 -13.07 2.17
C ALA A 392 38.31 -13.65 0.89
N HIS A 393 37.23 -13.04 0.42
CA HIS A 393 36.47 -13.57 -0.73
C HIS A 393 37.27 -13.64 -2.04
N ASP A 394 38.30 -12.82 -2.18
CA ASP A 394 39.21 -12.73 -3.31
C ASP A 394 40.54 -13.45 -3.09
N ASP A 395 40.73 -14.10 -1.93
CA ASP A 395 41.89 -14.94 -1.66
C ASP A 395 41.75 -16.31 -2.35
N VAL A 396 42.23 -16.36 -3.58
CA VAL A 396 42.22 -17.57 -4.41
C VAL A 396 43.21 -18.63 -3.91
N ALA A 397 44.22 -18.24 -3.13
CA ALA A 397 45.22 -19.17 -2.61
C ALA A 397 44.69 -19.97 -1.42
N ALA A 398 43.77 -19.40 -0.65
CA ALA A 398 43.16 -20.02 0.53
C ALA A 398 42.15 -21.15 0.22
N ILE A 399 41.72 -21.31 -1.03
CA ILE A 399 40.69 -22.29 -1.39
C ILE A 399 41.26 -23.72 -1.27
N PRO A 400 40.67 -24.59 -0.42
CA PRO A 400 41.21 -25.93 -0.21
C PRO A 400 40.90 -26.87 -1.38
N PHE A 401 41.68 -27.95 -1.48
CA PHE A 401 41.56 -29.07 -2.43
C PHE A 401 41.75 -28.77 -3.91
N ILE A 402 41.44 -27.55 -4.37
CA ILE A 402 41.44 -27.24 -5.80
C ILE A 402 42.85 -27.11 -6.39
N ASN A 403 42.99 -27.51 -7.66
CA ASN A 403 44.22 -27.36 -8.45
C ASN A 403 44.28 -25.98 -9.17
N GLN A 404 45.26 -25.77 -10.06
CA GLN A 404 45.39 -24.52 -10.81
C GLN A 404 44.16 -24.22 -11.68
N ALA A 405 43.54 -25.24 -12.29
CA ALA A 405 42.34 -25.06 -13.09
C ALA A 405 41.15 -24.61 -12.21
N GLY A 406 41.02 -25.14 -11.00
CA GLY A 406 40.03 -24.65 -10.03
C GLY A 406 40.26 -23.21 -9.61
N ARG A 407 41.52 -22.80 -9.40
CA ARG A 407 41.84 -21.40 -9.08
C ARG A 407 41.45 -20.45 -10.22
N GLN A 408 41.69 -20.85 -11.46
CA GLN A 408 41.21 -20.11 -12.64
C GLN A 408 39.67 -20.09 -12.72
N GLY A 409 39.02 -21.21 -12.38
CA GLY A 409 37.57 -21.30 -12.23
C GLY A 409 37.02 -20.31 -11.21
N TYR A 410 37.71 -20.16 -10.08
CA TYR A 410 37.32 -19.22 -9.04
C TYR A 410 37.52 -17.76 -9.46
N LEU A 411 38.62 -17.42 -10.16
CA LEU A 411 38.79 -16.09 -10.75
C LEU A 411 37.64 -15.74 -11.70
N LYS A 412 37.18 -16.72 -12.50
CA LYS A 412 35.97 -16.55 -13.33
C LYS A 412 34.74 -16.32 -12.46
N TYR A 413 34.56 -17.09 -11.38
CA TYR A 413 33.47 -16.92 -10.42
C TYR A 413 33.44 -15.50 -9.81
N LEU A 414 34.59 -14.91 -9.48
CA LEU A 414 34.66 -13.55 -8.96
C LEU A 414 34.05 -12.54 -9.95
N SER A 415 34.25 -12.75 -11.26
CA SER A 415 33.65 -11.92 -12.31
C SER A 415 32.17 -12.22 -12.63
N MET A 416 31.61 -13.32 -12.11
CA MET A 416 30.23 -13.70 -12.41
C MET A 416 29.21 -12.76 -11.75
N ARG A 417 28.05 -12.61 -12.41
CA ARG A 417 26.91 -11.85 -11.89
C ARG A 417 26.22 -12.61 -10.76
N ARG A 418 25.67 -11.86 -9.81
CA ARG A 418 24.89 -12.40 -8.68
C ARG A 418 23.43 -12.67 -9.10
N PRO A 419 22.77 -13.68 -8.50
CA PRO A 419 23.28 -14.58 -7.47
C PRO A 419 24.27 -15.61 -8.04
N LYS A 420 25.28 -16.02 -7.27
CA LYS A 420 26.29 -17.02 -7.67
C LYS A 420 26.78 -17.87 -6.50
N ALA A 421 27.28 -19.07 -6.81
CA ALA A 421 27.91 -19.96 -5.86
C ALA A 421 29.10 -20.72 -6.46
N PHE A 422 30.04 -21.06 -5.59
CA PHE A 422 31.19 -21.91 -5.89
C PHE A 422 31.21 -23.09 -4.92
N ALA A 423 31.17 -24.31 -5.45
CA ALA A 423 31.23 -25.55 -4.68
C ALA A 423 32.56 -26.27 -4.94
N ILE A 424 33.10 -26.90 -3.91
CA ILE A 424 34.33 -27.70 -3.97
C ILE A 424 34.12 -29.06 -3.31
N ALA A 425 34.94 -30.04 -3.68
CA ALA A 425 34.98 -31.37 -3.10
C ALA A 425 36.41 -31.75 -2.65
N PRO A 426 36.57 -32.70 -1.69
CA PRO A 426 37.87 -33.12 -1.19
C PRO A 426 38.82 -33.71 -2.24
N ASP A 427 38.28 -34.28 -3.31
CA ASP A 427 39.04 -34.84 -4.44
C ASP A 427 39.55 -33.76 -5.43
N GLY A 428 39.35 -32.48 -5.09
CA GLY A 428 39.78 -31.33 -5.88
C GLY A 428 38.81 -30.93 -6.99
N ALA A 429 37.66 -31.60 -7.10
CA ALA A 429 36.60 -31.18 -8.00
C ALA A 429 35.93 -29.88 -7.52
N TRP A 430 35.40 -29.14 -8.47
CA TRP A 430 34.73 -27.87 -8.21
C TRP A 430 33.69 -27.59 -9.28
N SER A 431 32.72 -26.75 -8.92
CA SER A 431 31.78 -26.19 -9.88
C SER A 431 31.41 -24.76 -9.48
N ALA A 432 31.00 -23.98 -10.47
CA ALA A 432 30.51 -22.64 -10.27
C ALA A 432 29.19 -22.48 -11.02
N ALA A 433 28.22 -21.84 -10.39
CA ALA A 433 26.97 -21.46 -11.04
C ALA A 433 26.63 -20.01 -10.69
N ALA A 434 25.98 -19.34 -11.64
CA ALA A 434 25.57 -17.96 -11.53
C ALA A 434 24.27 -17.72 -12.28
N LEU A 435 23.47 -16.77 -11.79
CA LEU A 435 22.12 -16.50 -12.27
C LEU A 435 21.25 -17.76 -12.21
N GLY A 436 20.17 -17.79 -13.01
CA GLY A 436 19.24 -18.92 -13.03
C GLY A 436 18.36 -18.98 -11.77
N PRO A 437 17.61 -20.08 -11.60
CA PRO A 437 16.62 -20.18 -10.53
C PRO A 437 17.23 -20.35 -9.14
N ASP A 438 18.33 -21.10 -9.04
CA ASP A 438 19.03 -21.40 -7.80
C ASP A 438 20.50 -21.78 -8.06
N PRO A 439 21.44 -20.81 -8.10
CA PRO A 439 22.84 -21.10 -8.38
C PRO A 439 23.52 -21.92 -7.27
N LEU A 440 23.01 -21.92 -6.03
CA LEU A 440 23.60 -22.72 -4.94
C LEU A 440 23.32 -24.19 -5.16
N ALA A 441 22.05 -24.52 -5.40
CA ALA A 441 21.63 -25.88 -5.73
C ALA A 441 22.33 -26.36 -7.02
N MET A 442 22.40 -25.52 -8.05
CA MET A 442 23.05 -25.86 -9.32
C MET A 442 24.55 -26.14 -9.16
N ALA A 443 25.27 -25.36 -8.36
CA ALA A 443 26.69 -25.62 -8.10
C ALA A 443 26.86 -26.95 -7.34
N LEU A 444 26.09 -27.17 -6.28
CA LEU A 444 26.14 -28.42 -5.51
C LEU A 444 25.80 -29.64 -6.37
N GLU A 445 24.73 -29.57 -7.17
CA GLU A 445 24.32 -30.66 -8.07
C GLU A 445 25.37 -30.92 -9.14
N ALA A 446 25.89 -29.87 -9.80
CA ALA A 446 26.91 -30.03 -10.83
C ALA A 446 28.19 -30.66 -10.29
N CYS A 447 28.59 -30.32 -9.06
CA CYS A 447 29.70 -30.99 -8.38
C CYS A 447 29.34 -32.44 -8.03
N GLY A 448 28.16 -32.67 -7.46
CA GLY A 448 27.70 -33.97 -6.98
C GLY A 448 27.41 -35.02 -8.06
N LYS A 449 27.38 -34.64 -9.35
CA LYS A 449 27.14 -35.58 -10.45
C LYS A 449 28.19 -36.68 -10.56
N ALA A 450 29.44 -36.39 -10.21
CA ALA A 450 30.55 -37.34 -10.31
C ALA A 450 31.46 -37.38 -9.05
N HIS A 451 31.19 -36.52 -8.06
CA HIS A 451 32.08 -36.31 -6.91
C HIS A 451 31.30 -36.38 -5.60
N GLN A 452 31.94 -36.86 -4.54
CA GLN A 452 31.36 -36.97 -3.19
C GLN A 452 31.87 -35.83 -2.29
N GLY A 453 31.09 -35.47 -1.27
CA GLY A 453 31.49 -34.46 -0.29
C GLY A 453 31.48 -33.02 -0.80
N CYS A 454 30.76 -32.74 -1.89
CA CYS A 454 30.62 -31.39 -2.44
C CYS A 454 29.96 -30.44 -1.43
N ARG A 455 30.63 -29.33 -1.13
CA ARG A 455 30.19 -28.30 -0.20
C ARG A 455 30.42 -26.91 -0.80
N LEU A 456 29.59 -25.95 -0.41
CA LEU A 456 29.76 -24.55 -0.82
C LEU A 456 31.03 -23.99 -0.18
N TYR A 457 31.91 -23.41 -1.01
CA TYR A 457 33.04 -22.63 -0.56
C TYR A 457 32.68 -21.15 -0.45
N ALA A 458 32.04 -20.61 -1.50
CA ALA A 458 31.65 -19.21 -1.56
C ALA A 458 30.23 -19.05 -2.11
N VAL A 459 29.52 -18.07 -1.58
CA VAL A 459 28.21 -17.60 -2.07
C VAL A 459 28.28 -16.09 -2.23
N ASP A 460 28.01 -15.61 -3.44
CA ASP A 460 28.19 -14.22 -3.82
C ASP A 460 29.55 -13.64 -3.42
N HIS A 461 29.62 -12.84 -2.35
CA HIS A 461 30.84 -12.19 -1.83
C HIS A 461 31.28 -12.72 -0.46
N SER A 462 30.70 -13.83 -0.01
CA SER A 462 30.98 -14.42 1.28
C SER A 462 31.64 -15.79 1.11
N VAL A 463 32.76 -16.00 1.79
CA VAL A 463 33.31 -17.35 2.00
C VAL A 463 32.49 -18.02 3.10
N VAL A 464 31.80 -19.10 2.73
CA VAL A 464 30.89 -19.86 3.62
C VAL A 464 31.52 -21.17 4.12
N TRP A 465 32.77 -21.43 3.72
CA TRP A 465 33.53 -22.61 4.09
C TRP A 465 33.99 -22.55 5.55
N ALA A 466 33.49 -23.44 6.41
CA ALA A 466 33.86 -23.47 7.83
C ALA A 466 35.06 -24.38 8.17
N GLY A 467 35.77 -24.94 7.18
CA GLY A 467 36.75 -26.01 7.41
C GLY A 467 36.10 -27.40 7.51
N GLN A 468 36.92 -28.42 7.75
CA GLN A 468 36.41 -29.73 8.19
C GLN A 468 36.21 -29.70 9.71
N PRO A 469 35.18 -30.38 10.24
CA PRO A 469 35.11 -30.64 11.67
C PRO A 469 36.39 -31.36 12.10
N GLU A 470 36.97 -30.98 13.23
CA GLU A 470 38.07 -31.75 13.82
C GLU A 470 37.59 -33.18 14.08
N GLY A 471 38.07 -34.16 13.32
CA GLY A 471 37.95 -35.58 13.67
C GLY A 471 37.22 -36.53 12.72
N GLU A 472 37.01 -36.24 11.43
CA GLU A 472 36.76 -37.30 10.44
C GLU A 472 37.92 -37.41 9.44
N PRO A 473 38.42 -38.64 9.17
CA PRO A 473 39.65 -38.89 8.42
C PRO A 473 39.56 -38.57 6.92
#